data_AF-A0A5C6N0C3-F1
#
_entry.id   AF-A0A5C6N0C3-F1
#
_cell.length_a   1.000
_cell.length_b   1.000
_cell.length_c   1.000
_cell.angle_alpha   90.00
_cell.angle_beta   90.00
_cell.angle_gamma   90.00
#
_symmetry.space_group_name_H-M   'P 1'
#
loop_
_entity.id
_entity.type
_entity.pdbx_description
1 polymer ?
#
loop_
_entity_poly.entity_id
_entity_poly.type
_entity_poly.pdbx_seq_one_letter_code
_entity_poly.pdbx_strand_id
1 'polypeptide(L)'
;MIATYTQPTNTILRIQPMKQVGPSVPEESWQIYSSAQDSDGRCVCTVVAPQQTVCSRDARTQQLKQLLKKVQNMSHSIDILDQRTKRDLKFVENMEFQLKNMENKFKEVEDDHESNSARQYKSIKAKMEELHPLIPVLESYKADTLLVKQFKEETANVTELLGMLQEQLGGLDYQELHSRVISLEDRLRACMQKLGMQKDHPPPYLLLIKATKMLPSSY
;
A
#
# COMPACT_ATOMS: atom_id res chain seq x y z
N MET A 1 -1.01 13.76 -22.27
CA MET A 1 0.14 13.54 -23.16
C MET A 1 -0.36 12.71 -24.33
N ILE A 2 -0.44 13.30 -25.53
CA ILE A 2 -0.99 12.66 -26.73
C ILE A 2 0.20 12.22 -27.57
N ALA A 3 0.37 10.91 -27.75
CA ALA A 3 1.40 10.36 -28.62
C ALA A 3 0.84 10.23 -30.05
N THR A 4 1.27 11.11 -30.94
CA THR A 4 1.00 11.01 -32.38
C THR A 4 2.00 10.04 -33.02
N TYR A 5 1.50 8.92 -33.54
CA TYR A 5 2.29 7.93 -34.29
C TYR A 5 2.38 8.35 -35.76
N THR A 6 3.57 8.64 -36.25
CA THR A 6 3.84 8.92 -37.68
C THR A 6 4.04 7.60 -38.43
N GLN A 7 3.25 7.39 -39.49
CA GLN A 7 3.40 6.26 -40.41
C GLN A 7 4.64 6.43 -41.31
N PRO A 8 5.39 5.37 -41.61
CA PRO A 8 6.39 5.41 -42.68
C PRO A 8 5.69 5.28 -44.05
N THR A 9 5.82 6.33 -44.86
CA THR A 9 5.42 6.34 -46.27
C THR A 9 6.30 5.41 -47.09
N ASN A 10 5.69 4.36 -47.65
CA ASN A 10 6.31 3.49 -48.64
C ASN A 10 6.50 4.25 -49.96
N THR A 11 7.75 4.62 -50.26
CA THR A 11 8.15 5.15 -51.57
C THR A 11 8.23 3.99 -52.57
N ILE A 12 7.15 3.76 -53.31
CA ILE A 12 7.16 2.90 -54.50
C ILE A 12 7.97 3.61 -55.59
N LEU A 13 9.13 3.05 -55.94
CA LEU A 13 9.91 3.44 -57.10
C LEU A 13 9.09 3.20 -58.38
N ARG A 14 8.53 4.29 -58.90
CA ARG A 14 7.88 4.37 -60.21
C ARG A 14 8.95 4.20 -61.29
N ILE A 15 9.06 2.99 -61.84
CA ILE A 15 9.90 2.70 -63.00
C ILE A 15 9.34 3.53 -64.18
N GLN A 16 10.11 4.50 -64.64
CA GLN A 16 9.83 5.22 -65.89
C GLN A 16 10.09 4.29 -67.08
N PRO A 17 9.27 4.30 -68.15
CA PRO A 17 9.60 3.57 -69.36
C PRO A 17 10.73 4.31 -70.08
N MET A 18 11.90 3.68 -70.16
CA MET A 18 12.96 4.13 -71.06
C MET A 18 12.46 3.99 -72.49
N LYS A 19 12.37 5.14 -73.19
CA LYS A 19 12.15 5.23 -74.63
C LYS A 19 13.13 4.31 -75.35
N GLN A 20 12.57 3.44 -76.19
CA GLN A 20 13.28 2.79 -77.27
C GLN A 20 13.94 3.87 -78.14
N VAL A 21 15.28 3.87 -78.18
CA VAL A 21 16.04 4.38 -79.31
C VAL A 21 16.72 3.14 -79.87
N GLY A 22 16.28 2.76 -81.06
CA GLY A 22 16.68 1.53 -81.73
C GLY A 22 18.18 1.46 -81.98
N PRO A 23 18.72 0.25 -82.23
CA PRO A 23 20.06 0.12 -82.76
C PRO A 23 20.12 0.87 -84.10
N SER A 24 21.09 1.78 -84.19
CA SER A 24 21.47 2.48 -85.41
C SER A 24 21.60 1.48 -86.56
N VAL A 25 20.83 1.75 -87.61
CA VAL A 25 20.85 1.10 -88.92
C VAL A 25 22.31 0.89 -89.37
N PRO A 26 22.75 -0.32 -89.73
CA PRO A 26 23.95 -0.46 -90.55
C PRO A 26 23.60 0.04 -91.94
N GLU A 27 24.35 1.02 -92.39
CA GLU A 27 24.29 1.64 -93.70
C GLU A 27 24.46 0.59 -94.82
N GLU A 28 23.37 -0.05 -95.26
CA GLU A 28 23.33 -0.86 -96.47
C GLU A 28 22.93 0.03 -97.66
N SER A 29 23.82 0.98 -97.98
CA SER A 29 23.78 1.66 -99.27
C SER A 29 24.31 0.69 -100.33
N TRP A 30 23.44 0.22 -101.21
CA TRP A 30 23.85 -0.59 -102.36
C TRP A 30 24.73 0.26 -103.27
N GLN A 31 26.04 0.06 -103.23
CA GLN A 31 26.98 0.73 -104.13
C GLN A 31 27.05 -0.02 -105.46
N ILE A 32 26.57 0.63 -106.53
CA ILE A 32 26.58 0.11 -107.90
C ILE A 32 27.96 0.41 -108.50
N TYR A 33 28.74 -0.63 -108.84
CA TYR A 33 30.14 -0.44 -109.23
C TYR A 33 30.39 -0.29 -110.74
N SER A 34 29.47 -0.63 -111.64
CA SER A 34 29.54 -0.26 -113.07
C SER A 34 28.30 -0.69 -113.84
N SER A 35 27.92 0.10 -114.86
CA SER A 35 27.03 -0.32 -115.95
C SER A 35 27.88 -0.57 -117.20
N ALA A 36 27.94 -1.82 -117.66
CA ALA A 36 28.49 -2.12 -118.99
C ALA A 36 27.33 -2.15 -120.00
N GLN A 37 27.49 -1.48 -121.14
CA GLN A 37 26.48 -1.46 -122.20
C GLN A 37 26.87 -2.49 -123.27
N ASP A 38 25.96 -3.42 -123.56
CA ASP A 38 26.19 -4.42 -124.60
C ASP A 38 26.04 -3.78 -126.01
N SER A 39 26.51 -4.43 -127.07
CA SER A 39 26.54 -3.87 -128.44
C SER A 39 25.16 -3.52 -129.03
N ASP A 40 24.08 -3.94 -128.38
CA ASP A 40 22.68 -3.59 -128.69
C ASP A 40 22.14 -2.38 -127.89
N GLY A 41 22.98 -1.68 -127.12
CA GLY A 41 22.59 -0.49 -126.34
C GLY A 41 21.89 -0.76 -125.01
N ARG A 42 21.77 -2.01 -124.56
CA ARG A 42 21.17 -2.38 -123.26
C ARG A 42 22.24 -2.31 -122.14
N CYS A 43 21.95 -1.56 -121.06
CA CYS A 43 22.82 -1.50 -119.89
C CYS A 43 22.63 -2.72 -118.99
N VAL A 44 23.72 -3.41 -118.68
CA VAL A 44 23.76 -4.49 -117.69
C VAL A 44 24.37 -3.93 -116.40
N CYS A 45 23.54 -3.82 -115.36
CA CYS A 45 23.97 -3.40 -114.03
C CYS A 45 24.27 -4.64 -113.18
N THR A 46 25.51 -4.76 -112.70
CA THR A 46 25.86 -5.81 -111.74
C THR A 46 25.88 -5.19 -110.35
N VAL A 47 24.93 -5.58 -109.50
CA VAL A 47 24.90 -5.18 -108.10
C VAL A 47 25.53 -6.29 -107.26
N VAL A 48 26.52 -5.94 -106.45
CA VAL A 48 27.10 -6.86 -105.47
C VAL A 48 26.28 -6.72 -104.18
N ALA A 49 25.50 -7.75 -103.86
CA ALA A 49 24.88 -7.84 -102.55
C ALA A 49 25.94 -8.02 -101.47
N PRO A 50 25.85 -7.30 -100.34
CA PRO A 50 26.70 -7.60 -99.19
C PRO A 50 26.58 -9.10 -98.90
N GLN A 51 27.72 -9.79 -98.83
CA GLN A 51 27.75 -11.18 -98.39
C GLN A 51 27.05 -11.23 -97.04
N GLN A 52 25.93 -11.96 -96.93
CA GLN A 52 25.21 -12.15 -95.67
C GLN A 52 26.07 -12.97 -94.70
N THR A 53 27.13 -12.38 -94.14
CA THR A 53 27.99 -13.03 -93.13
C THR A 53 27.51 -12.77 -91.72
N VAL A 54 26.37 -12.13 -91.52
CA VAL A 54 25.80 -11.89 -90.20
C VAL A 54 24.34 -12.27 -90.17
N CYS A 55 24.10 -13.56 -90.00
CA CYS A 55 22.81 -14.10 -89.62
C CYS A 55 22.33 -13.41 -88.32
N SER A 56 21.26 -12.62 -88.38
CA SER A 56 20.48 -12.11 -87.21
C SER A 56 20.17 -13.20 -86.18
N ARG A 57 20.15 -14.45 -86.64
CA ARG A 57 19.99 -15.67 -85.86
C ARG A 57 21.05 -15.82 -84.75
N ASP A 58 22.30 -15.40 -84.93
CA ASP A 58 23.35 -15.56 -83.91
C ASP A 58 23.28 -14.52 -82.80
N ALA A 59 23.03 -13.24 -83.13
CA ALA A 59 22.86 -12.20 -82.12
C ALA A 59 21.64 -12.48 -81.21
N ARG A 60 20.51 -12.88 -81.82
CA ARG A 60 19.30 -13.28 -81.08
C ARG A 60 19.52 -14.54 -80.25
N THR A 61 20.28 -15.52 -80.75
CA THR A 61 20.64 -16.74 -80.01
C THR A 61 21.55 -16.42 -78.82
N GLN A 62 22.51 -15.51 -78.97
CA GLN A 62 23.37 -15.08 -77.86
C GLN A 62 22.59 -14.29 -76.81
N GLN A 63 21.69 -13.40 -77.23
CA GLN A 63 20.78 -12.70 -76.31
C GLN A 63 19.90 -13.69 -75.52
N LEU A 64 19.37 -14.71 -76.17
CA LEU A 64 18.57 -15.74 -75.51
C LEU A 64 19.40 -16.55 -74.50
N LYS A 65 20.64 -16.92 -74.85
CA LYS A 65 21.57 -17.60 -73.93
C LYS A 65 21.89 -16.74 -72.70
N GLN A 66 22.12 -15.44 -72.88
CA GLN A 66 22.34 -14.52 -71.78
C GLN A 66 21.11 -14.40 -70.88
N LEU A 67 19.91 -14.33 -71.47
CA LEU A 67 18.67 -14.27 -70.71
C LEU A 67 18.45 -15.55 -69.92
N LEU A 68 18.69 -16.72 -70.51
CA LEU A 68 18.59 -18.01 -69.82
C LEU A 68 19.53 -18.07 -68.61
N LYS A 69 20.77 -17.60 -68.77
CA LYS A 69 21.75 -17.55 -67.68
C LYS A 69 21.32 -16.60 -66.56
N LYS A 70 20.73 -15.45 -66.90
CA LYS A 70 20.16 -14.52 -65.90
C LYS A 70 18.98 -15.15 -65.16
N VAL A 71 18.06 -15.78 -65.88
CA VAL A 71 16.92 -16.49 -65.27
C VAL A 71 17.41 -17.60 -64.34
N GLN A 72 18.42 -18.37 -64.75
CA GLN A 72 19.01 -19.41 -63.91
C GLN A 72 19.64 -18.82 -62.63
N ASN A 73 20.41 -17.73 -62.75
CA ASN A 73 21.00 -17.03 -61.59
C ASN A 73 19.92 -16.47 -60.64
N MET A 74 18.83 -15.93 -61.19
CA MET A 74 17.70 -15.43 -60.42
C MET A 74 16.98 -16.57 -59.71
N SER A 75 16.76 -17.70 -60.40
CA SER A 75 16.14 -18.88 -59.80
C SER A 75 16.94 -19.38 -58.60
N HIS A 76 18.26 -19.45 -58.73
CA HIS A 76 19.13 -19.84 -57.61
C HIS A 76 19.06 -18.84 -56.45
N SER A 77 18.98 -17.54 -56.76
CA SER A 77 18.85 -16.49 -55.74
C SER A 77 17.51 -16.56 -55.01
N ILE A 78 16.43 -16.91 -55.71
CA ILE A 78 15.09 -17.13 -55.13
C ILE A 78 15.11 -18.33 -54.19
N ASP A 79 15.75 -19.44 -54.56
CA ASP A 79 15.84 -20.62 -53.68
C ASP A 79 16.57 -20.30 -52.36
N ILE A 80 17.67 -19.54 -52.43
CA ILE A 80 18.39 -19.09 -51.23
C ILE A 80 17.52 -18.18 -50.37
N LEU A 81 16.78 -17.26 -51.01
CA LEU A 81 15.87 -16.36 -50.30
C LEU A 81 14.75 -17.13 -49.62
N ASP A 82 14.11 -18.09 -50.30
CA ASP A 82 13.06 -18.94 -49.75
C ASP A 82 13.56 -19.76 -48.54
N GLN A 83 14.74 -20.36 -48.64
CA GLN A 83 15.34 -21.09 -47.52
C GLN A 83 15.63 -20.19 -46.31
N ARG A 84 16.03 -18.94 -46.56
CA ARG A 84 16.22 -17.95 -45.49
C ARG A 84 14.88 -17.56 -44.87
N THR A 85 13.90 -17.21 -45.69
CA THR A 85 12.55 -16.83 -45.24
C THR A 85 11.90 -17.94 -44.43
N LYS A 86 12.04 -19.21 -44.83
CA LYS A 86 11.54 -20.36 -44.05
C LYS A 86 12.17 -20.47 -42.66
N ARG A 87 13.48 -20.23 -42.55
CA ARG A 87 14.17 -20.23 -41.24
C ARG A 87 13.73 -19.05 -40.39
N ASP A 88 13.63 -17.86 -40.97
CA ASP A 88 13.22 -16.65 -40.28
C ASP A 88 11.77 -16.78 -39.77
N LEU A 89 10.87 -17.34 -40.58
CA LEU A 89 9.48 -17.57 -40.21
C LEU A 89 9.37 -18.53 -39.01
N LYS A 90 10.11 -19.64 -39.05
CA LYS A 90 10.16 -20.60 -37.93
C LYS A 90 10.72 -19.99 -36.65
N PHE A 91 11.70 -19.10 -36.76
CA PHE A 91 12.21 -18.36 -35.61
C PHE A 91 11.15 -17.43 -35.02
N VAL A 92 10.42 -16.69 -35.85
CA VAL A 92 9.33 -15.81 -35.43
C VAL A 92 8.21 -16.60 -34.76
N GLU A 93 7.79 -17.74 -35.32
CA GLU A 93 6.78 -18.62 -34.71
C GLU A 93 7.20 -19.09 -33.31
N ASN A 94 8.48 -19.49 -33.15
CA ASN A 94 9.00 -19.90 -31.85
C ASN A 94 9.06 -18.74 -30.85
N MET A 95 9.40 -17.53 -31.32
CA MET A 95 9.41 -16.33 -30.48
C MET A 95 7.99 -15.90 -30.08
N GLU A 96 7.03 -16.00 -30.99
CA GLU A 96 5.61 -15.75 -30.71
C GLU A 96 5.10 -16.69 -29.61
N PHE A 97 5.42 -17.99 -29.69
CA PHE A 97 5.08 -18.94 -28.66
C PHE A 97 5.67 -18.56 -27.29
N GLN A 98 6.93 -18.16 -27.25
CA GLN A 98 7.58 -17.71 -26.01
C GLN A 98 6.94 -16.44 -25.45
N LEU A 99 6.62 -15.46 -26.30
CA LEU A 99 5.96 -14.23 -25.89
C LEU A 99 4.57 -14.51 -25.30
N LYS A 100 3.77 -15.36 -25.94
CA LYS A 100 2.47 -15.80 -25.40
C LYS A 100 2.61 -16.48 -24.05
N ASN A 101 3.63 -17.32 -23.88
CA ASN A 101 3.88 -17.97 -22.59
C ASN A 101 4.29 -16.97 -21.50
N MET A 102 5.12 -15.97 -21.84
CA MET A 102 5.47 -14.89 -20.92
C MET A 102 4.25 -14.05 -20.55
N GLU A 103 3.42 -13.68 -21.53
CA GLU A 103 2.19 -12.92 -21.32
C GLU A 103 1.24 -13.63 -20.34
N ASN A 104 1.04 -14.95 -20.51
CA ASN A 104 0.25 -15.75 -19.57
C ASN A 104 0.83 -15.73 -18.15
N LYS A 105 2.16 -15.85 -18.01
CA LYS A 105 2.83 -15.77 -16.70
C LYS A 105 2.70 -14.40 -16.05
N PHE A 106 2.79 -13.33 -16.82
CA PHE A 106 2.57 -11.97 -16.29
C PHE A 106 1.14 -11.80 -15.79
N LYS A 107 0.17 -12.31 -16.54
CA LYS A 107 -1.24 -12.28 -16.14
C LYS A 107 -1.50 -13.05 -14.85
N GLU A 108 -0.91 -14.24 -14.71
CA GLU A 108 -1.00 -15.03 -13.48
C GLU A 108 -0.44 -14.27 -12.27
N VAL A 109 0.73 -13.64 -12.41
CA VAL A 109 1.34 -12.83 -11.35
C VAL A 109 0.48 -11.61 -10.99
N GLU A 110 -0.12 -10.95 -11.98
CA GLU A 110 -1.01 -9.80 -11.78
C GLU A 110 -2.29 -10.20 -11.03
N ASP A 111 -2.94 -11.28 -11.46
CA ASP A 111 -4.14 -11.85 -10.82
C ASP A 111 -3.85 -12.30 -9.38
N ASP A 112 -2.70 -12.96 -9.16
CA ASP A 112 -2.23 -13.37 -7.83
C ASP A 112 -1.98 -12.16 -6.93
N HIS A 113 -1.34 -11.11 -7.46
CA HIS A 113 -1.06 -9.89 -6.73
C HIS A 113 -2.35 -9.14 -6.35
N GLU A 114 -3.31 -9.01 -7.26
CA GLU A 114 -4.59 -8.35 -7.00
C GLU A 114 -5.38 -9.11 -5.94
N SER A 115 -5.48 -10.44 -6.09
CA SER A 115 -6.21 -11.28 -5.14
C SER A 115 -5.58 -11.28 -3.75
N ASN A 116 -4.25 -11.32 -3.66
CA ASN A 116 -3.51 -11.23 -2.40
C ASN A 116 -3.70 -9.84 -1.74
N SER A 117 -3.57 -8.76 -2.51
CA SER A 117 -3.76 -7.40 -2.02
C SER A 117 -5.17 -7.18 -1.47
N ALA A 118 -6.20 -7.66 -2.19
CA ALA A 118 -7.58 -7.59 -1.74
C ALA A 118 -7.81 -8.37 -0.42
N ARG A 119 -7.21 -9.56 -0.28
CA ARG A 119 -7.26 -10.34 0.96
C ARG A 119 -6.57 -9.62 2.12
N GLN A 120 -5.40 -9.04 1.89
CA GLN A 120 -4.66 -8.29 2.92
C GLN A 120 -5.47 -7.07 3.39
N TYR A 121 -6.01 -6.27 2.47
CA TYR A 121 -6.86 -5.14 2.81
C TYR A 121 -8.08 -5.56 3.64
N LYS A 122 -8.76 -6.64 3.24
CA LYS A 122 -9.90 -7.19 3.98
C LYS A 122 -9.53 -7.62 5.40
N SER A 123 -8.36 -8.26 5.58
CA SER A 123 -7.84 -8.67 6.89
C SER A 123 -7.55 -7.46 7.79
N ILE A 124 -6.85 -6.46 7.27
CA ILE A 124 -6.54 -5.22 8.00
C ILE A 124 -7.84 -4.49 8.38
N LYS A 125 -8.79 -4.38 7.46
CA LYS A 125 -10.09 -3.78 7.72
C LYS A 125 -10.85 -4.50 8.84
N ALA A 126 -10.88 -5.83 8.81
CA ALA A 126 -11.50 -6.62 9.87
C ALA A 126 -10.83 -6.38 11.24
N LYS A 127 -9.49 -6.30 11.28
CA LYS A 127 -8.77 -5.94 12.52
C LYS A 127 -9.07 -4.52 13.00
N MET A 128 -9.23 -3.56 12.10
CA MET A 128 -9.66 -2.23 12.47
C MET A 128 -11.08 -2.23 13.06
N GLU A 129 -12.01 -2.98 12.46
CA GLU A 129 -13.37 -3.15 12.96
C GLU A 129 -13.41 -3.85 14.33
N GLU A 130 -12.52 -4.82 14.59
CA GLU A 130 -12.36 -5.45 15.90
C GLU A 130 -11.82 -4.47 16.98
N LEU A 131 -10.92 -3.56 16.61
CA LEU A 131 -10.30 -2.62 17.55
C LEU A 131 -11.16 -1.38 17.81
N HIS A 132 -11.99 -0.97 16.85
CA HIS A 132 -12.81 0.23 16.93
C HIS A 132 -13.68 0.33 18.21
N PRO A 133 -14.33 -0.75 18.70
CA PRO A 133 -15.11 -0.71 19.95
C PRO A 133 -14.30 -0.45 21.22
N LEU A 134 -12.97 -0.56 21.17
CA LEU A 134 -12.11 -0.26 22.33
C LEU A 134 -12.00 1.25 22.60
N ILE A 135 -12.27 2.09 21.60
CA ILE A 135 -12.22 3.55 21.74
C ILE A 135 -13.12 4.06 22.90
N PRO A 136 -14.44 3.79 22.92
CA PRO A 136 -15.29 4.24 24.01
C PRO A 136 -14.91 3.63 25.37
N VAL A 137 -14.36 2.42 25.38
CA VAL A 137 -13.86 1.78 26.62
C VAL A 137 -12.67 2.56 27.19
N LEU A 138 -11.71 2.93 26.33
CA LEU A 138 -10.57 3.73 26.73
C LEU A 138 -10.97 5.15 27.18
N GLU A 139 -11.98 5.73 26.55
CA GLU A 139 -12.56 7.02 26.97
C GLU A 139 -13.22 6.92 28.36
N SER A 140 -13.94 5.83 28.62
CA SER A 140 -14.51 5.54 29.96
C SER A 140 -13.40 5.42 31.01
N TYR A 141 -12.35 4.65 30.74
CA TYR A 141 -11.23 4.53 31.68
C TYR A 141 -10.54 5.87 31.95
N LYS A 142 -10.42 6.73 30.93
CA LYS A 142 -9.91 8.09 31.12
C LYS A 142 -10.82 8.89 32.06
N ALA A 143 -12.14 8.80 31.94
CA ALA A 143 -13.06 9.45 32.87
C ALA A 143 -12.94 8.90 34.30
N ASP A 144 -12.85 7.58 34.45
CA ASP A 144 -12.72 6.92 35.75
C ASP A 144 -11.43 7.35 36.49
N THR A 145 -10.32 7.54 35.77
CA THR A 145 -9.08 8.02 36.39
C THR A 145 -9.21 9.42 37.01
N LEU A 146 -10.03 10.29 36.41
CA LEU A 146 -10.32 11.62 36.97
C LEU A 146 -11.17 11.50 38.24
N LEU A 147 -12.18 10.61 38.21
CA LEU A 147 -13.04 10.35 39.37
C LEU A 147 -12.25 9.75 40.55
N VAL A 148 -11.36 8.80 40.29
CA VAL A 148 -10.45 8.23 41.31
C VAL A 148 -9.56 9.31 41.91
N LYS A 149 -9.06 10.25 41.10
CA LYS A 149 -8.28 11.38 41.59
C LYS A 149 -9.09 12.25 42.54
N GLN A 150 -10.33 12.58 42.18
CA GLN A 150 -11.24 13.35 43.04
C GLN A 150 -11.53 12.61 44.35
N PHE A 151 -11.86 11.31 44.29
CA PHE A 151 -12.10 10.54 45.50
C PHE A 151 -10.89 10.48 46.43
N LYS A 152 -9.66 10.44 45.90
CA LYS A 152 -8.45 10.50 46.73
C LYS A 152 -8.32 11.83 47.47
N GLU A 153 -8.64 12.94 46.80
CA GLU A 153 -8.60 14.27 47.40
C GLU A 153 -9.67 14.42 48.50
N GLU A 154 -10.91 13.99 48.23
CA GLU A 154 -11.98 13.97 49.22
C GLU A 154 -11.64 13.07 50.40
N THR A 155 -11.05 11.89 50.14
CA THR A 155 -10.61 11.00 51.23
C THR A 155 -9.53 11.65 52.08
N ALA A 156 -8.58 12.38 51.48
CA ALA A 156 -7.56 13.11 52.23
C ALA A 156 -8.17 14.24 53.06
N ASN A 157 -9.09 15.02 52.49
CA ASN A 157 -9.80 16.10 53.18
C ASN A 157 -10.62 15.57 54.35
N VAL A 158 -11.40 14.50 54.14
CA VAL A 158 -12.16 13.84 55.21
C VAL A 158 -11.23 13.27 56.29
N THR A 159 -10.09 12.69 55.90
CA THR A 159 -9.09 12.18 56.86
C THR A 159 -8.49 13.31 57.70
N GLU A 160 -8.20 14.47 57.09
CA GLU A 160 -7.70 15.66 57.79
C GLU A 160 -8.74 16.24 58.75
N LEU A 161 -9.99 16.40 58.29
CA LEU A 161 -11.12 16.86 59.11
C LEU A 161 -11.35 15.94 60.32
N LEU A 162 -11.32 14.62 60.11
CA LEU A 162 -11.43 13.65 61.20
C LEU A 162 -10.24 13.72 62.16
N GLY A 163 -9.02 13.93 61.64
CA GLY A 163 -7.82 14.17 62.46
C GLY A 163 -7.97 15.39 63.36
N MET A 164 -8.41 16.53 62.81
CA MET A 164 -8.69 17.74 63.58
C MET A 164 -9.77 17.53 64.64
N LEU A 165 -10.87 16.86 64.30
CA LEU A 165 -11.92 16.52 65.27
C LEU A 165 -11.39 15.59 66.37
N GLN A 166 -10.54 14.62 66.04
CA GLN A 166 -9.91 13.74 67.01
C GLN A 166 -8.96 14.51 67.95
N GLU A 167 -8.22 15.50 67.45
CA GLU A 167 -7.40 16.39 68.29
C GLU A 167 -8.27 17.26 69.20
N GLN A 168 -9.37 17.82 68.69
CA GLN A 168 -10.32 18.61 69.51
C GLN A 168 -10.99 17.76 70.58
N LEU A 169 -11.38 16.52 70.26
CA LEU A 169 -11.97 15.57 71.20
C LEU A 169 -10.93 14.98 72.16
N GLY A 170 -9.68 14.80 71.72
CA GLY A 170 -8.56 14.40 72.57
C GLY A 170 -8.10 15.51 73.51
N GLY A 171 -8.36 16.77 73.16
CA GLY A 171 -8.16 17.95 74.01
C GLY A 171 -9.33 18.26 74.96
N LEU A 172 -10.48 17.60 74.81
CA LEU A 172 -11.48 17.54 75.88
C LEU A 172 -10.91 16.63 76.95
N ASP A 173 -10.28 17.26 77.95
CA ASP A 173 -9.59 16.60 79.05
C ASP A 173 -10.59 15.86 79.94
N TYR A 174 -11.08 14.73 79.42
CA TYR A 174 -11.97 13.80 80.08
C TYR A 174 -11.33 13.32 81.40
N GLN A 175 -10.01 13.32 81.45
CA GLN A 175 -9.22 12.99 82.63
C GLN A 175 -9.24 14.13 83.67
N GLU A 176 -9.09 15.39 83.27
CA GLU A 176 -9.28 16.54 84.17
C GLU A 176 -10.73 16.59 84.70
N LEU A 177 -11.73 16.42 83.83
CA LEU A 177 -13.13 16.38 84.23
C LEU A 177 -13.40 15.22 85.20
N HIS A 178 -12.87 14.02 84.91
CA HIS A 178 -12.99 12.85 85.78
C HIS A 178 -12.31 13.08 87.14
N SER A 179 -11.13 13.70 87.17
CA SER A 179 -10.44 14.03 88.42
C SER A 179 -11.25 15.01 89.28
N ARG A 180 -11.90 15.99 88.65
CA ARG A 180 -12.81 16.95 89.30
C ARG A 180 -14.04 16.25 89.86
N VAL A 181 -14.63 15.31 89.12
CA VAL A 181 -15.77 14.52 89.57
C VAL A 181 -15.39 13.68 90.79
N ILE A 182 -14.25 12.96 90.74
CA ILE A 182 -13.76 12.17 91.88
C ILE A 182 -13.52 13.07 93.10
N SER A 183 -12.87 14.22 92.92
CA SER A 183 -12.63 15.18 94.01
C SER A 183 -13.94 15.68 94.63
N LEU A 184 -14.94 15.99 93.81
CA LEU A 184 -16.25 16.41 94.27
C LEU A 184 -16.98 15.28 95.01
N GLU A 185 -16.89 14.04 94.52
CA GLU A 185 -17.46 12.86 95.18
C GLU A 185 -16.82 12.62 96.56
N ASP A 186 -15.50 12.72 96.67
CA ASP A 186 -14.79 12.56 97.95
C ASP A 186 -15.16 13.66 98.94
N ARG A 187 -15.26 14.91 98.47
CA ARG A 187 -15.72 16.04 99.30
C ARG A 187 -17.16 15.86 99.76
N LEU A 188 -18.04 15.37 98.88
CA LEU A 188 -19.42 15.07 99.22
C LEU A 188 -19.50 13.94 100.25
N ARG A 189 -18.69 12.88 100.09
CA ARG A 189 -18.59 11.77 101.04
C ARG A 189 -18.10 12.24 102.42
N ALA A 190 -17.08 13.10 102.45
CA ALA A 190 -16.56 13.69 103.67
C ALA A 190 -17.59 14.62 104.35
N CYS A 191 -18.36 15.39 103.58
CA CYS A 191 -19.46 16.21 104.09
C CYS A 191 -20.55 15.34 104.72
N MET A 192 -20.98 14.30 104.01
CA MET A 192 -21.97 13.33 104.49
C MET A 192 -21.52 12.62 105.77
N GLN A 193 -20.24 12.28 105.90
CA GLN A 193 -19.68 11.71 107.13
C GLN A 193 -19.68 12.71 108.29
N LYS A 194 -19.31 13.98 108.06
CA LYS A 194 -19.40 15.03 109.10
C LYS A 194 -20.83 15.29 109.57
N LEU A 195 -21.81 15.24 108.66
CA LEU A 195 -23.23 15.36 108.99
C LEU A 195 -23.77 14.12 109.71
N GLY A 196 -23.21 12.93 109.43
CA GLY A 196 -23.47 11.70 110.18
C GLY A 196 -22.95 11.76 111.62
N MET A 197 -21.78 12.38 111.84
CA MET A 197 -21.19 12.56 113.17
C MET A 197 -21.84 13.67 114.01
N GLN A 198 -22.65 14.56 113.41
CA GLN A 198 -23.44 15.58 114.13
C GLN A 198 -24.80 15.06 114.63
N LYS A 199 -25.20 13.83 114.27
CA LYS A 199 -26.45 13.22 114.74
C LYS A 199 -26.36 12.50 116.10
N ASP A 200 -25.17 12.40 116.69
CA ASP A 200 -24.97 11.78 118.02
C ASP A 200 -24.83 12.79 119.17
N HIS A 201 -25.36 14.00 119.02
CA HIS A 201 -25.59 14.89 120.16
C HIS A 201 -27.02 14.66 120.70
N PRO A 202 -27.21 14.00 121.86
CA PRO A 202 -28.55 13.84 122.41
C PRO A 202 -29.14 15.22 122.75
N PRO A 203 -30.42 15.48 122.42
CA PRO A 203 -31.06 16.74 122.75
C PRO A 203 -31.11 16.94 124.28
N PRO A 204 -31.01 18.18 124.79
CA PRO A 204 -30.84 18.49 126.23
C PRO A 204 -31.95 17.94 127.14
N TYR A 205 -33.11 17.57 126.58
CA TYR A 205 -34.29 17.12 127.32
C TYR A 205 -34.21 15.64 127.77
N LEU A 206 -33.29 14.84 127.23
CA LEU A 206 -33.10 13.42 127.61
C LEU A 206 -32.19 13.21 128.83
N LEU A 207 -31.55 14.27 129.35
CA LEU A 207 -30.78 14.23 130.61
C LEU A 207 -31.65 14.47 131.86
N LEU A 208 -32.88 14.98 131.72
CA LEU A 208 -33.78 15.28 132.84
C LEU A 208 -34.69 14.11 133.26
N ILE A 209 -34.75 13.03 132.47
CA ILE A 209 -35.63 11.87 132.72
C ILE A 209 -34.86 10.66 133.29
N LYS A 210 -33.52 10.68 133.25
CA LYS A 210 -32.68 9.74 134.01
C LYS A 210 -32.42 10.26 135.43
N ALA A 211 -33.45 10.08 136.24
CA ALA A 211 -33.35 9.67 137.64
C ALA A 211 -32.69 10.67 138.63
N THR A 212 -33.39 11.44 139.50
CA THR A 212 -34.79 11.40 140.00
C THR A 212 -35.35 10.01 140.32
N LYS A 213 -34.48 9.00 140.36
CA LYS A 213 -34.77 7.60 140.67
C LYS A 213 -33.57 7.01 141.42
N MET A 214 -33.11 7.73 142.43
CA MET A 214 -32.28 7.23 143.53
C MET A 214 -32.73 7.99 144.78
N LEU A 215 -33.36 7.25 145.70
CA LEU A 215 -33.91 7.62 147.02
C LEU A 215 -35.26 8.35 147.04
N PRO A 216 -36.19 7.94 147.94
CA PRO A 216 -36.01 7.68 149.39
C PRO A 216 -36.40 6.25 149.81
N SER A 217 -36.32 5.76 151.05
CA SER A 217 -35.62 6.05 152.31
C SER A 217 -36.08 4.92 153.26
N SER A 218 -35.19 4.47 154.13
CA SER A 218 -35.48 3.87 155.45
C SER A 218 -36.25 2.54 155.55
N TYR A 219 -35.51 1.48 155.88
CA TYR A 219 -35.50 0.90 157.24
C TYR A 219 -34.05 0.62 157.65
#